data_AF-A0A0C2G107-F1
#
_entry.id   AF-A0A0C2G107-F1
#
_cell.length_a   1.000
_cell.length_b   1.000
_cell.length_c   1.000
_cell.angle_alpha   90.00
_cell.angle_beta   90.00
_cell.angle_gamma   90.00
#
_symmetry.space_group_name_H-M   'P 1'
#
loop_
_entity.id
_entity.type
_entity.pdbx_description
1 polymer ?
#
loop_
_entity_poly.entity_id
_entity_poly.type
_entity_poly.pdbx_seq_one_letter_code
_entity_poly.pdbx_strand_id
1 'polypeptide(L)' 'MGRIFIENHGGTRVVLCRFCKTYLTNRSELISSRFQGSSGRAMLFHRAWNLDYSEAQHRDMMTGKHIVRDVMCRICH' A
#
# COMPACT_ATOMS: atom_id res chain seq x y z
N MET A 1 -11.90 12.96 -21.58
CA MET A 1 -11.87 11.98 -20.48
C MET A 1 -10.50 11.33 -20.45
N GLY A 2 -9.72 11.55 -19.40
CA GLY A 2 -8.34 11.04 -19.28
C GLY A 2 -8.30 9.53 -19.04
N ARG A 3 -7.27 8.86 -19.55
CA ARG A 3 -7.04 7.43 -19.28
C ARG A 3 -6.27 7.30 -17.96
N ILE A 4 -6.76 6.45 -17.05
CA ILE A 4 -6.04 6.10 -15.82
C ILE A 4 -4.93 5.12 -16.21
N PHE A 5 -3.67 5.48 -15.95
CA PHE A 5 -2.54 4.60 -16.18
C PHE A 5 -2.33 3.70 -14.95
N ILE A 6 -2.31 2.39 -15.17
CA ILE A 6 -2.10 1.37 -14.14
C ILE A 6 -0.71 0.78 -14.33
N GLU A 7 0.14 0.88 -13.31
CA GLU A 7 1.47 0.28 -13.31
C GLU A 7 1.38 -1.19 -12.88
N ASN A 8 2.10 -2.07 -13.59
CA ASN A 8 2.24 -3.47 -13.22
C ASN A 8 3.69 -3.92 -13.39
N HIS A 9 4.39 -4.11 -12.27
CA HIS A 9 5.78 -4.56 -12.26
C HIS A 9 5.92 -6.09 -12.25
N GLY A 10 4.81 -6.83 -12.34
CA GLY A 10 4.82 -8.29 -12.33
C GLY A 10 5.41 -8.86 -11.03
N GLY A 11 6.01 -10.05 -11.14
CA GLY A 11 6.67 -10.75 -10.04
C GLY A 11 5.90 -11.94 -9.48
N THR A 12 6.51 -12.64 -8.52
CA THR A 12 5.90 -13.79 -7.85
C THR A 12 5.03 -13.31 -6.68
N ARG A 13 3.85 -13.93 -6.50
CA ARG A 13 2.86 -13.60 -5.46
C ARG A 13 2.55 -12.10 -5.37
N VAL A 14 1.60 -11.67 -6.21
CA VAL A 14 1.11 -10.28 -6.26
C VAL A 14 0.02 -10.03 -5.22
N VAL A 15 -0.01 -8.80 -4.71
CA VAL A 15 -1.08 -8.27 -3.87
C VAL A 15 -1.93 -7.36 -4.74
N LEU A 16 -3.23 -7.65 -4.76
CA LEU A 16 -4.20 -6.95 -5.58
C LEU A 16 -5.21 -6.22 -4.70
N CYS A 17 -5.79 -5.14 -5.23
CA CYS A 17 -6.93 -4.51 -4.59
C CYS A 17 -8.07 -5.51 -4.43
N ARG A 18 -8.70 -5.52 -3.25
CA ARG A 18 -9.77 -6.47 -2.92
C ARG A 18 -10.95 -6.38 -3.89
N PHE A 19 -11.33 -5.17 -4.28
CA PHE A 19 -12.54 -4.88 -5.04
C PHE A 19 -12.30 -4.94 -6.56
N CYS A 20 -11.40 -4.11 -7.09
CA CYS A 20 -11.17 -3.98 -8.54
C CYS A 20 -10.04 -4.87 -9.09
N LYS A 21 -9.34 -5.63 -8.22
CA LYS A 21 -8.22 -6.51 -8.59
C LYS A 21 -7.01 -5.82 -9.24
N THR A 22 -6.93 -4.50 -9.15
CA THR A 22 -5.77 -3.73 -9.60
C THR A 22 -4.51 -4.16 -8.87
N TYR A 23 -3.39 -4.23 -9.59
CA TYR A 23 -2.08 -4.50 -9.01
C TYR A 23 -1.72 -3.45 -7.96
N LEU A 24 -1.29 -3.85 -6.77
CA LEU A 24 -0.81 -2.93 -5.74
C LEU A 24 0.68 -3.13 -5.47
N THR A 25 1.11 -4.37 -5.25
CA THR A 25 2.53 -4.68 -4.99
C THR A 25 2.79 -6.18 -5.19
N ASN A 26 4.03 -6.63 -4.96
CA ASN A 26 4.45 -8.01 -5.13
C ASN A 26 5.34 -8.49 -3.97
N ARG A 27 5.74 -9.76 -3.99
CA ARG A 27 6.58 -10.35 -2.94
C ARG A 27 7.96 -9.72 -2.82
N SER A 28 8.55 -9.21 -3.91
CA SER A 28 9.88 -8.61 -3.89
C SER A 28 9.93 -7.31 -3.09
N GLU A 29 8.81 -6.59 -2.99
CA GLU A 29 8.72 -5.39 -2.16
C GLU A 29 8.37 -5.71 -0.71
N LEU A 30 8.13 -6.97 -0.32
CA LEU A 30 7.79 -7.32 1.06
C LEU A 30 9.02 -7.24 1.96
N ILE A 31 9.05 -6.26 2.86
CA ILE A 31 10.06 -6.12 3.90
C ILE A 31 9.79 -7.11 5.04
N SER A 32 8.56 -7.13 5.57
CA SER A 32 8.20 -8.01 6.68
C SER A 32 6.76 -8.50 6.60
N SER A 33 6.57 -9.81 6.77
CA SER A 33 5.26 -10.46 6.87
C SER A 33 4.73 -10.55 8.31
N ARG A 34 5.53 -10.10 9.29
CA ARG A 34 5.21 -10.15 10.72
C ARG A 34 5.24 -8.75 11.33
N PHE A 35 4.79 -7.75 10.56
CA PHE A 35 4.69 -6.39 11.06
C PHE A 35 3.42 -6.26 11.91
N GLN A 36 3.49 -5.44 12.96
CA GLN A 36 2.34 -5.14 13.82
C GLN A 36 2.04 -3.65 13.68
N GLY A 37 0.93 -3.32 13.03
CA GLY A 37 0.40 -1.97 12.97
C GLY A 37 -0.48 -1.67 14.19
N SER A 38 -1.01 -0.45 14.25
CA SER A 38 -1.96 -0.02 15.29
C SER A 38 -3.24 -0.87 15.32
N SER A 39 -3.70 -1.34 14.16
CA SER A 39 -4.89 -2.18 14.02
C SER A 39 -4.64 -3.69 14.15
N GLY A 40 -3.41 -4.10 14.48
CA GLY A 40 -3.03 -5.51 14.62
C GLY A 40 -2.02 -5.99 13.58
N ARG A 41 -2.10 -7.27 13.21
CA ARG A 41 -1.12 -7.90 12.31
C ARG A 41 -1.22 -7.34 10.89
N ALA A 42 -0.09 -6.95 10.34
CA ALA A 42 0.03 -6.35 9.01
C ALA A 42 1.27 -6.84 8.26
N MET A 43 1.33 -6.51 6.98
CA MET A 43 2.49 -6.75 6.12
C MET A 43 3.11 -5.40 5.75
N LEU A 44 4.42 -5.30 5.91
CA LEU A 44 5.18 -4.10 5.58
C LEU A 44 5.84 -4.27 4.22
N PHE A 45 5.48 -3.40 3.28
CA PHE A 45 6.07 -3.35 1.95
C PHE A 45 6.91 -2.09 1.79
N HIS A 46 7.96 -2.19 0.96
CA HIS A 46 8.84 -1.08 0.61
C HIS A 46 8.16 -0.13 -0.38
N ARG A 47 7.50 -0.67 -1.42
CA ARG A 47 6.72 0.10 -2.39
C ARG A 47 5.37 -0.55 -2.72
N ALA A 48 4.42 0.31 -3.08
CA ALA A 48 3.14 -0.05 -3.64
C ALA A 48 2.71 1.00 -4.69
N TRP A 49 1.90 0.58 -5.66
CA TRP A 49 1.50 1.35 -6.84
C TRP A 49 -0.02 1.38 -6.99
N ASN A 50 -0.51 2.24 -7.89
CA ASN A 50 -1.94 2.41 -8.18
C ASN A 50 -2.77 2.81 -6.95
N LEU A 51 -2.16 3.61 -6.09
CA LEU A 51 -2.75 4.17 -4.89
C LEU A 51 -2.85 5.69 -5.02
N ASP A 52 -3.88 6.26 -4.41
CA ASP A 52 -3.95 7.68 -4.13
C ASP A 52 -3.72 7.92 -2.63
N TYR A 53 -3.00 9.00 -2.34
CA TYR A 53 -2.57 9.34 -0.99
C TYR A 53 -3.45 10.45 -0.41
N SER A 54 -3.85 10.29 0.84
CA SER A 54 -4.47 11.38 1.61
C SER A 54 -3.42 12.37 2.13
N GLU A 55 -3.89 13.37 2.87
CA GLU A 55 -3.01 14.34 3.51
C GLU A 55 -2.03 13.68 4.50
N ALA A 56 -0.83 14.25 4.59
CA ALA A 56 0.17 13.81 5.54
C ALA A 56 -0.30 14.12 6.97
N GLN A 57 -0.25 13.11 7.84
CA GLN A 57 -0.59 13.22 9.25
C GLN A 57 0.56 12.69 10.10
N HIS A 58 0.77 13.31 11.25
CA HIS A 58 1.66 12.77 12.27
C HIS A 58 0.93 11.66 13.03
N ARG A 59 1.52 10.47 13.09
CA ARG A 59 1.04 9.38 13.94
C ARG A 59 2.16 8.84 14.80
N ASP A 60 1.84 8.61 16.07
CA ASP A 60 2.70 7.89 16.99
C ASP A 60 2.59 6.38 16.70
N MET A 61 3.72 5.77 16.37
CA MET A 61 3.86 4.32 16.22
C MET A 61 4.78 3.77 17.30
N MET A 62 4.87 2.44 17.43
CA MET A 62 5.76 1.81 18.42
C MET A 62 7.23 2.24 18.30
N THR A 63 7.67 2.63 17.11
CA THR A 63 9.05 3.07 16.83
C THR A 63 9.26 4.58 17.01
N GLY A 64 8.22 5.34 17.36
CA GLY A 64 8.27 6.80 17.54
C GLY A 64 7.29 7.57 16.64
N LYS A 65 7.56 8.86 16.43
CA LYS A 65 6.73 9.76 15.61
C LYS A 65 7.04 9.59 14.13
N HIS A 66 6.02 9.27 13.34
CA HIS A 66 6.12 9.15 11.89
C HIS A 66 5.14 10.07 11.19
N ILE A 67 5.52 10.52 9.99
CA ILE A 67 4.59 11.18 9.07
C ILE A 67 4.04 10.10 8.15
N VAL A 68 2.73 9.92 8.18
CA VAL A 68 2.04 8.87 7.42
C VAL A 68 0.93 9.46 6.58
N ARG A 69 0.56 8.75 5.52
CA ARG A 69 -0.58 9.06 4.67
C ARG A 69 -1.42 7.81 4.56
N ASP A 70 -2.74 7.98 4.64
CA ASP A 70 -3.64 6.89 4.30
C ASP A 70 -3.66 6.73 2.78
N VAL A 71 -3.85 5.50 2.33
CA VAL A 71 -3.82 5.15 0.92
C VAL A 71 -5.10 4.45 0.52
N MET A 72 -5.61 4.80 -0.66
CA MET A 72 -6.79 4.18 -1.25
C MET A 72 -6.45 3.72 -2.67
N CYS A 73 -7.18 2.73 -3.19
CA CYS A 73 -6.95 2.27 -4.55
C CYS A 73 -7.43 3.34 -5.54
N ARG A 74 -6.58 3.71 -6.51
CA ARG A 74 -6.89 4.73 -7.52
C ARG A 74 -8.14 4.44 -8.37
N ILE A 75 -8.60 3.18 -8.43
CA ILE A 75 -9.74 2.80 -9.28
C ILE A 75 -11.07 2.80 -8.51
N CYS A 76 -11.11 2.22 -7.31
CA CYS A 76 -12.36 2.05 -6.57
C CYS A 76 -12.53 3.03 -5.40
N HIS A 77 -11.50 3.83 -5.12
CA HIS A 77 -11.38 4.62 -3.89
C HIS A 77 -11.79 3.78 -2.67
#